data_AF-A0A5B8V1S7-F1
#
_entry.id   AF-A0A5B8V1S7-F1
#
_cell.length_a   1.000
_cell.length_b   1.000
_cell.length_c   1.000
_cell.angle_alpha   90.00
_cell.angle_beta   90.00
_cell.angle_gamma   90.00
#
_symmetry.space_group_name_H-M   'P 1'
#
loop_
_entity.id
_entity.type
_entity.pdbx_description
1 polymer ?
#
loop_
_entity_poly.entity_id
_entity_poly.type
_entity_poly.pdbx_seq_one_letter_code
_entity_poly.pdbx_strand_id
1 'polypeptide(L)'
;MRSFKSSLALFLLLVSFAGLNAQQKRLTYCNPLNLDYGYTPFKDFSKWGRHRATADPTVTLFKGKYYLFSTNQWGYWYSDDMVNWHFNYRSFLRPYNENQGDNLCAPATLVLGDTLLVIGSTYNKDFTLWMSTDPVHNEWKAAKDYFKVGAWDPGMFADDDGRVYIYHGSSNTLPLYGQEIDRKTFEPIGPKVETLHLDYEEHGWERFGENNDNVFLGGFMEGSWMNKHDGKYYLQFGGSGTEGRGYADGVFVGEKPLGPFTYQKHNPFSYKPGGFIKGAGHGATWADKYGNYWHISTMVVNVKNNFERRIGFWPAGFDKDGVLYCNTAYGDFPQYLPDGKEDHLNGNSNFTGWMILNYSKPVEVSSTLGGYHANNAVDEDIKTYWSAKTANKGEWLKSDLGDVCTINAIQVNYADQDAEFSGKSRGVFTQYVIYSSVDGKNWRVLVDKSKNKTDVPHDYIELSKPAKTRYLKLVNIHMPTGKFAISGFRAFGKGAGAKPGEVKDFMVLRGDAERRNSWIRWQPVDNAIGYTIYMGVAPDKLYNNIMVYGKNEYFFNGMEKSLPYYFQIESFNENGISERTKVIEVK
;
A
#
# COMPACT_ATOMS: atom_id res chain seq x y z
N MET A 1 72.62 -28.08 -45.24
CA MET A 1 72.17 -26.92 -46.05
C MET A 1 70.74 -26.61 -45.65
N ARG A 2 70.49 -25.47 -44.98
CA ARG A 2 69.58 -24.36 -45.41
C ARG A 2 68.19 -24.84 -45.87
N SER A 3 67.03 -24.38 -45.40
CA SER A 3 66.66 -23.22 -44.56
C SER A 3 65.15 -23.25 -44.27
N PHE A 4 64.76 -22.76 -43.09
CA PHE A 4 63.62 -21.86 -42.77
C PHE A 4 62.17 -22.07 -43.27
N LYS A 5 61.26 -21.74 -42.33
CA LYS A 5 59.79 -21.51 -42.37
C LYS A 5 59.00 -22.77 -42.01
N SER A 6 58.18 -22.81 -40.95
CA SER A 6 57.20 -21.80 -40.55
C SER A 6 56.79 -21.92 -39.08
N SER A 7 56.93 -20.85 -38.32
CA SER A 7 56.27 -20.59 -37.04
C SER A 7 55.09 -19.63 -37.28
N LEU A 8 53.86 -20.12 -37.15
CA LEU A 8 52.58 -19.39 -37.03
C LEU A 8 51.50 -20.51 -37.03
N ALA A 9 50.50 -20.64 -36.17
CA ALA A 9 49.94 -19.75 -35.17
C ALA A 9 49.27 -20.64 -34.11
N LEU A 10 49.68 -20.55 -32.85
CA LEU A 10 48.89 -21.02 -31.72
C LEU A 10 47.94 -19.88 -31.36
N PHE A 11 46.88 -19.72 -32.16
CA PHE A 11 45.86 -18.72 -31.90
C PHE A 11 44.95 -19.24 -30.80
N LEU A 12 45.10 -18.62 -29.63
CA LEU A 12 44.16 -18.55 -28.52
C LEU A 12 42.71 -18.92 -28.92
N LEU A 13 42.26 -20.12 -28.52
CA LEU A 13 40.85 -20.38 -28.23
C LEU A 13 40.66 -20.28 -26.71
N LEU A 14 40.89 -19.08 -26.18
CA LEU A 14 40.24 -18.63 -24.96
C LEU A 14 38.79 -18.37 -25.36
N VAL A 15 37.96 -19.42 -25.33
CA VAL A 15 36.50 -19.27 -25.35
C VAL A 15 36.17 -18.57 -24.04
N SER A 16 36.17 -17.23 -24.10
CA SER A 16 35.46 -16.39 -23.16
C SER A 16 33.99 -16.82 -23.21
N PHE A 17 33.62 -17.73 -22.31
CA PHE A 17 32.27 -17.84 -21.78
C PHE A 17 31.98 -16.53 -21.03
N ALA A 18 31.82 -15.44 -21.78
CA ALA A 18 31.02 -14.33 -21.33
C ALA A 18 29.59 -14.90 -21.29
N GLY A 19 29.22 -15.44 -20.14
CA GLY A 19 27.83 -15.73 -19.84
C GLY A 19 27.06 -14.45 -20.13
N LEU A 20 26.23 -14.50 -21.17
CA LEU A 20 25.11 -13.58 -21.31
C LEU A 20 24.22 -13.84 -20.10
N ASN A 21 24.58 -13.27 -18.94
CA ASN A 21 23.61 -12.99 -17.91
C ASN A 21 22.68 -11.98 -18.56
N ALA A 22 21.61 -12.48 -19.18
CA ALA A 22 20.43 -11.68 -19.43
C ALA A 22 20.04 -11.14 -18.06
N GLN A 23 20.40 -9.88 -17.78
CA GLN A 23 20.06 -9.23 -16.53
C GLN A 23 18.53 -9.33 -16.43
N GLN A 24 18.07 -10.14 -15.48
CA GLN A 24 16.65 -10.37 -15.29
C GLN A 24 16.01 -9.01 -15.03
N LYS A 25 15.01 -8.66 -15.83
CA LYS A 25 14.34 -7.38 -15.71
C LYS A 25 13.76 -7.26 -14.30
N ARG A 26 14.16 -6.23 -13.56
CA ARG A 26 13.62 -5.90 -12.24
C ARG A 26 12.12 -5.65 -12.36
N LEU A 27 11.32 -6.34 -11.53
CA LEU A 27 9.86 -6.22 -11.57
C LEU A 27 9.42 -4.85 -11.05
N THR A 28 8.27 -4.38 -11.54
CA THR A 28 7.62 -3.17 -11.01
C THR A 28 6.24 -3.49 -10.43
N TYR A 29 5.80 -2.65 -9.50
CA TYR A 29 4.47 -2.70 -8.92
C TYR A 29 3.91 -1.28 -8.75
N CYS A 30 2.62 -1.17 -8.47
CA CYS A 30 1.96 0.11 -8.18
C CYS A 30 0.85 -0.13 -7.16
N ASN A 31 0.73 0.74 -6.16
CA ASN A 31 -0.39 0.70 -5.23
C ASN A 31 -1.65 1.37 -5.84
N PRO A 32 -2.87 0.99 -5.43
CA PRO A 32 -3.17 -0.18 -4.57
C PRO A 32 -2.84 -1.49 -5.29
N LEU A 33 -2.55 -2.55 -4.52
CA LEU A 33 -2.19 -3.84 -5.10
C LEU A 33 -3.33 -4.45 -5.91
N ASN A 34 -3.00 -5.14 -6.99
CA ASN A 34 -3.96 -5.88 -7.81
C ASN A 34 -4.24 -7.27 -7.22
N LEU A 35 -5.10 -7.33 -6.21
CA LEU A 35 -5.58 -8.57 -5.61
C LEU A 35 -7.01 -8.86 -6.06
N ASP A 36 -7.42 -10.13 -6.07
CA ASP A 36 -8.80 -10.55 -6.35
C ASP A 36 -9.71 -10.32 -5.12
N TYR A 37 -9.82 -9.06 -4.69
CA TYR A 37 -10.52 -8.69 -3.46
C TYR A 37 -11.96 -9.24 -3.40
N GLY A 38 -12.34 -9.72 -2.23
CA GLY A 38 -13.72 -10.05 -1.89
C GLY A 38 -14.59 -8.79 -1.78
N TYR A 39 -15.89 -8.98 -1.97
CA TYR A 39 -16.89 -7.96 -1.70
C TYR A 39 -17.24 -7.95 -0.22
N THR A 40 -17.66 -6.80 0.32
CA THR A 40 -18.11 -6.76 1.72
C THR A 40 -19.23 -7.80 1.94
N PRO A 41 -19.08 -8.70 2.93
CA PRO A 41 -20.10 -9.71 3.24
C PRO A 41 -21.27 -9.11 4.05
N PHE A 42 -21.10 -7.89 4.56
CA PHE A 42 -22.03 -7.28 5.50
C PHE A 42 -23.14 -6.50 4.80
N LYS A 43 -24.39 -6.86 5.08
CA LYS A 43 -25.57 -6.19 4.53
C LYS A 43 -25.61 -4.71 4.89
N ASP A 44 -25.28 -4.36 6.13
CA ASP A 44 -25.27 -2.98 6.58
C ASP A 44 -24.22 -2.11 5.89
N PHE A 45 -23.07 -2.68 5.55
CA PHE A 45 -22.03 -1.96 4.82
C PHE A 45 -22.33 -1.87 3.32
N SER A 46 -23.25 -2.70 2.81
CA SER A 46 -23.63 -2.72 1.39
C SER A 46 -24.83 -1.83 1.04
N LYS A 47 -25.41 -1.09 2.01
CA LYS A 47 -26.67 -0.34 1.82
C LYS A 47 -26.63 0.68 0.69
N TRP A 48 -25.49 1.34 0.49
CA TRP A 48 -25.29 2.34 -0.57
C TRP A 48 -24.63 1.75 -1.84
N GLY A 49 -24.45 0.43 -1.87
CA GLY A 49 -23.88 -0.31 -2.99
C GLY A 49 -22.85 -1.34 -2.53
N ARG A 50 -22.88 -2.52 -3.14
CA ARG A 50 -21.87 -3.56 -2.89
C ARG A 50 -20.55 -3.12 -3.52
N HIS A 51 -19.46 -3.44 -2.85
CA HIS A 51 -18.11 -3.04 -3.25
C HIS A 51 -17.10 -4.06 -2.75
N ARG A 52 -15.97 -4.15 -3.45
CA ARG A 52 -14.80 -4.85 -2.96
C ARG A 52 -14.26 -4.13 -1.74
N ALA A 53 -13.79 -4.88 -0.76
CA ALA A 53 -13.13 -4.34 0.41
C ALA A 53 -12.24 -5.41 1.05
N THR A 54 -11.07 -4.96 1.52
CA THR A 54 -10.27 -5.67 2.52
C THR A 54 -9.40 -4.65 3.24
N ALA A 55 -8.82 -5.05 4.35
CA ALA A 55 -7.97 -4.23 5.17
C ALA A 55 -7.11 -5.10 6.08
N ASP A 56 -6.36 -4.45 6.95
CA ASP A 56 -5.66 -5.04 8.09
C ASP A 56 -4.70 -6.16 7.63
N PRO A 57 -3.83 -5.89 6.61
CA PRO A 57 -3.04 -6.93 5.99
C PRO A 57 -1.82 -7.33 6.81
N THR A 58 -1.45 -8.60 6.71
CA THR A 58 -0.13 -9.10 7.12
C THR A 58 0.54 -9.82 5.96
N VAL A 59 1.86 -9.65 5.83
CA VAL A 59 2.71 -10.44 4.93
C VAL A 59 3.77 -11.18 5.72
N THR A 60 3.89 -12.48 5.48
CA THR A 60 4.90 -13.33 6.10
C THR A 60 5.72 -14.07 5.05
N LEU A 61 7.05 -13.96 5.16
CA LEU A 61 7.97 -14.83 4.42
C LEU A 61 8.10 -16.17 5.14
N PHE A 62 7.69 -17.26 4.50
CA PHE A 62 7.74 -18.61 5.05
C PHE A 62 8.19 -19.61 3.98
N LYS A 63 9.21 -20.42 4.28
CA LYS A 63 9.79 -21.41 3.35
C LYS A 63 10.05 -20.85 1.94
N GLY A 64 10.53 -19.61 1.86
CA GLY A 64 10.88 -18.95 0.60
C GLY A 64 9.70 -18.41 -0.23
N LYS A 65 8.48 -18.36 0.34
CA LYS A 65 7.30 -17.75 -0.29
C LYS A 65 6.68 -16.69 0.62
N TYR A 66 6.06 -15.70 0.02
CA TYR A 66 5.30 -14.68 0.73
C TYR A 66 3.86 -15.13 0.88
N TYR A 67 3.28 -14.96 2.06
CA TYR A 67 1.87 -15.23 2.34
C TYR A 67 1.20 -13.96 2.82
N LEU A 68 0.11 -13.57 2.19
CA LEU A 68 -0.68 -12.38 2.53
C LEU A 68 -2.03 -12.82 3.07
N PHE A 69 -2.35 -12.35 4.28
CA PHE A 69 -3.65 -12.49 4.90
C PHE A 69 -4.25 -11.11 5.10
N SER A 70 -5.57 -10.99 4.97
CA SER A 70 -6.27 -9.73 5.21
C SER A 70 -7.75 -9.95 5.50
N THR A 71 -8.41 -8.91 5.99
CA THR A 71 -9.78 -8.95 6.50
C THR A 71 -10.79 -9.46 5.48
N ASN A 72 -11.51 -10.52 5.87
CA ASN A 72 -12.74 -11.04 5.24
C ASN A 72 -12.62 -11.49 3.79
N GLN A 73 -11.51 -12.12 3.45
CA GLN A 73 -11.24 -12.60 2.09
C GLN A 73 -11.58 -14.08 1.87
N TRP A 74 -11.94 -14.82 2.94
CA TRP A 74 -12.23 -16.26 2.89
C TRP A 74 -11.11 -17.06 2.23
N GLY A 75 -9.88 -16.74 2.63
CA GLY A 75 -8.68 -17.35 2.13
C GLY A 75 -7.49 -16.43 2.35
N TYR A 76 -6.45 -16.67 1.58
CA TYR A 76 -5.19 -15.94 1.66
C TYR A 76 -4.47 -16.03 0.32
N TRP A 77 -3.50 -15.16 0.11
CA TRP A 77 -2.66 -15.21 -1.08
C TRP A 77 -1.27 -15.74 -0.76
N TYR A 78 -0.63 -16.35 -1.74
CA TYR A 78 0.80 -16.58 -1.72
C TYR A 78 1.46 -16.07 -3.00
N SER A 79 2.73 -15.71 -2.90
CA SER A 79 3.51 -15.21 -4.03
C SER A 79 4.98 -15.59 -3.89
N ASP A 80 5.64 -15.77 -5.03
CA ASP A 80 7.09 -15.91 -5.11
C ASP A 80 7.82 -14.55 -5.18
N ASP A 81 7.13 -13.49 -5.58
CA ASP A 81 7.74 -12.22 -5.98
C ASP A 81 7.01 -10.95 -5.49
N MET A 82 5.98 -11.07 -4.66
CA MET A 82 5.16 -9.97 -4.11
C MET A 82 4.26 -9.24 -5.12
N VAL A 83 4.21 -9.66 -6.38
CA VAL A 83 3.34 -9.07 -7.42
C VAL A 83 2.39 -10.10 -8.01
N ASN A 84 2.88 -11.29 -8.32
CA ASN A 84 2.08 -12.38 -8.83
C ASN A 84 1.52 -13.18 -7.66
N TRP A 85 0.30 -12.84 -7.26
CA TRP A 85 -0.39 -13.45 -6.13
C TRP A 85 -1.34 -14.57 -6.58
N HIS A 86 -1.26 -15.71 -5.90
CA HIS A 86 -2.14 -16.86 -6.07
C HIS A 86 -3.06 -16.96 -4.87
N PHE A 87 -4.37 -16.95 -5.10
CA PHE A 87 -5.35 -17.04 -4.03
C PHE A 87 -5.72 -18.48 -3.67
N ASN A 88 -5.60 -18.83 -2.40
CA ASN A 88 -6.10 -20.08 -1.83
C ASN A 88 -7.39 -19.82 -1.06
N TYR A 89 -8.52 -20.29 -1.61
CA TYR A 89 -9.82 -20.19 -0.95
C TYR A 89 -9.87 -21.11 0.28
N ARG A 90 -10.24 -20.53 1.43
CA ARG A 90 -10.38 -21.24 2.70
C ARG A 90 -11.20 -20.45 3.70
N SER A 91 -12.18 -21.09 4.34
CA SER A 91 -12.77 -20.54 5.56
C SER A 91 -11.87 -20.86 6.76
N PHE A 92 -11.54 -19.84 7.55
CA PHE A 92 -10.86 -19.99 8.85
C PHE A 92 -11.85 -20.04 10.02
N LEU A 93 -13.15 -19.93 9.74
CA LEU A 93 -14.21 -20.15 10.72
C LEU A 93 -14.52 -21.64 10.88
N ARG A 94 -14.96 -21.97 12.08
CA ARG A 94 -15.61 -23.22 12.43
C ARG A 94 -17.13 -23.03 12.38
N PRO A 95 -17.92 -24.11 12.19
CA PRO A 95 -19.38 -24.00 12.17
C PRO A 95 -19.98 -23.34 13.42
N TYR A 96 -19.33 -23.47 14.59
CA TYR A 96 -19.84 -22.94 15.86
C TYR A 96 -19.44 -21.49 16.15
N ASN A 97 -18.46 -20.92 15.43
CA ASN A 97 -18.03 -19.53 15.59
C ASN A 97 -18.31 -18.70 14.33
N GLU A 98 -19.17 -19.20 13.44
CA GLU A 98 -19.56 -18.50 12.23
C GLU A 98 -20.37 -17.23 12.55
N ASN A 99 -19.91 -16.08 12.03
CA ASN A 99 -20.49 -14.78 12.32
C ASN A 99 -20.81 -13.99 11.04
N GLN A 100 -21.90 -14.35 10.35
CA GLN A 100 -22.43 -13.58 9.21
C GLN A 100 -21.40 -13.21 8.12
N GLY A 101 -20.44 -14.11 7.87
CA GLY A 101 -19.38 -13.91 6.87
C GLY A 101 -18.13 -13.16 7.36
N ASP A 102 -18.10 -12.72 8.61
CA ASP A 102 -16.90 -12.20 9.31
C ASP A 102 -15.94 -13.36 9.61
N ASN A 103 -15.06 -13.64 8.65
CA ASN A 103 -14.20 -14.81 8.64
C ASN A 103 -12.90 -14.55 9.40
N LEU A 104 -11.85 -14.18 8.67
CA LEU A 104 -10.57 -13.80 9.22
C LEU A 104 -10.51 -12.27 9.19
N CYS A 105 -10.86 -11.63 10.30
CA CYS A 105 -10.73 -10.18 10.50
C CYS A 105 -9.36 -9.87 11.14
N ALA A 106 -8.68 -8.82 10.69
CA ALA A 106 -7.34 -8.38 11.14
C ALA A 106 -6.38 -9.52 11.53
N PRO A 107 -5.97 -10.35 10.56
CA PRO A 107 -5.19 -11.55 10.83
C PRO A 107 -3.80 -11.26 11.40
N ALA A 108 -3.41 -11.97 12.45
CA ALA A 108 -2.03 -12.12 12.88
C ALA A 108 -1.40 -13.38 12.30
N THR A 109 -0.09 -13.33 12.04
CA THR A 109 0.70 -14.48 11.61
C THR A 109 1.94 -14.66 12.47
N LEU A 110 2.39 -15.90 12.64
CA LEU A 110 3.65 -16.21 13.31
C LEU A 110 4.33 -17.42 12.65
N VAL A 111 5.64 -17.31 12.39
CA VAL A 111 6.46 -18.46 11.99
C VAL A 111 7.13 -19.06 13.22
N LEU A 112 6.87 -20.34 13.48
CA LEU A 112 7.56 -21.13 14.51
C LEU A 112 8.27 -22.30 13.85
N GLY A 113 9.56 -22.13 13.56
CA GLY A 113 10.35 -23.16 12.89
C GLY A 113 9.81 -23.47 11.49
N ASP A 114 9.30 -24.67 11.29
CA ASP A 114 8.78 -25.16 10.01
C ASP A 114 7.27 -24.98 9.84
N THR A 115 6.64 -24.22 10.72
CA THR A 115 5.18 -24.04 10.84
C THR A 115 4.78 -22.57 10.77
N LEU A 116 3.78 -22.25 9.95
CA LEU A 116 3.10 -20.96 9.87
C LEU A 116 1.79 -21.01 10.67
N LEU A 117 1.60 -20.05 11.58
CA LEU A 117 0.40 -19.85 12.36
C LEU A 117 -0.41 -18.67 11.84
N VAL A 118 -1.73 -18.75 11.94
CA VAL A 118 -2.64 -17.63 11.66
C VAL A 118 -3.85 -17.62 12.60
N ILE A 119 -4.27 -16.43 13.02
CA ILE A 119 -5.44 -16.17 13.86
C ILE A 119 -6.10 -14.86 13.43
N GLY A 120 -7.42 -14.74 13.57
CA GLY A 120 -8.16 -13.49 13.35
C GLY A 120 -8.70 -12.90 14.65
N SER A 121 -9.25 -11.70 14.55
CA SER A 121 -9.84 -10.94 15.67
C SER A 121 -11.02 -11.64 16.30
N THR A 122 -10.98 -11.78 17.63
CA THR A 122 -12.13 -12.17 18.45
C THR A 122 -11.94 -11.75 19.90
N TYR A 123 -13.02 -11.38 20.58
CA TYR A 123 -13.04 -11.35 22.05
C TYR A 123 -13.52 -12.68 22.66
N ASN A 124 -14.12 -13.54 21.84
CA ASN A 124 -14.54 -14.86 22.27
C ASN A 124 -13.34 -15.80 22.38
N LYS A 125 -13.45 -16.83 23.24
CA LYS A 125 -12.36 -17.77 23.54
C LYS A 125 -12.39 -19.03 22.66
N ASP A 126 -13.08 -18.96 21.54
CA ASP A 126 -13.44 -20.08 20.66
C ASP A 126 -13.02 -19.90 19.19
N PHE A 127 -12.21 -18.86 18.89
CA PHE A 127 -11.59 -18.75 17.58
C PHE A 127 -10.33 -19.62 17.50
N THR A 128 -10.26 -20.43 16.45
CA THR A 128 -9.17 -21.39 16.25
C THR A 128 -7.89 -20.67 15.82
N LEU A 129 -6.78 -20.92 16.53
CA LEU A 129 -5.43 -20.67 16.03
C LEU A 129 -5.09 -21.80 15.04
N TRP A 130 -4.86 -21.45 13.78
CA TRP A 130 -4.57 -22.40 12.72
C TRP A 130 -3.07 -22.53 12.50
N MET A 131 -2.61 -23.72 12.14
CA MET A 131 -1.23 -23.99 11.72
C MET A 131 -1.15 -24.70 10.39
N SER A 132 -0.07 -24.44 9.65
CA SER A 132 0.27 -25.13 8.42
C SER A 132 1.78 -25.32 8.28
N THR A 133 2.18 -26.51 7.82
CA THR A 133 3.53 -26.80 7.33
C THR A 133 3.61 -26.73 5.80
N ASP A 134 2.46 -26.71 5.11
CA ASP A 134 2.32 -26.60 3.66
C ASP A 134 1.14 -25.69 3.26
N PRO A 135 1.28 -24.37 3.46
CA PRO A 135 0.24 -23.42 3.14
C PRO A 135 0.13 -23.15 1.62
N VAL A 136 1.06 -23.63 0.78
CA VAL A 136 0.89 -23.55 -0.68
C VAL A 136 -0.25 -24.45 -1.14
N HIS A 137 -0.30 -25.68 -0.61
CA HIS A 137 -1.33 -26.67 -0.95
C HIS A 137 -2.58 -26.59 -0.06
N ASN A 138 -2.74 -25.49 0.68
CA ASN A 138 -3.93 -25.22 1.51
C ASN A 138 -4.15 -26.24 2.63
N GLU A 139 -3.06 -26.84 3.15
CA GLU A 139 -3.12 -27.80 4.25
C GLU A 139 -3.04 -27.10 5.60
N TRP A 140 -4.15 -27.04 6.32
CA TRP A 140 -4.20 -26.42 7.65
C TRP A 140 -4.93 -27.29 8.66
N LYS A 141 -4.42 -27.28 9.90
CA LYS A 141 -5.04 -27.92 11.06
C LYS A 141 -5.08 -26.96 12.24
N ALA A 142 -5.92 -27.24 13.23
CA ALA A 142 -5.94 -26.46 14.45
C ALA A 142 -4.63 -26.67 15.23
N ALA A 143 -3.96 -25.57 15.56
CA ALA A 143 -2.93 -25.54 16.59
C ALA A 143 -3.58 -25.48 17.98
N LYS A 144 -4.63 -24.67 18.09
CA LYS A 144 -5.47 -24.54 19.28
C LYS A 144 -6.89 -24.19 18.86
N ASP A 145 -7.86 -25.01 19.25
CA ASP A 145 -9.26 -24.76 18.86
C ASP A 145 -9.93 -23.67 19.69
N TYR A 146 -9.64 -23.67 21.00
CA TYR A 146 -10.13 -22.66 21.96
C TYR A 146 -8.97 -21.81 22.45
N PHE A 147 -8.76 -20.67 21.78
CA PHE A 147 -7.69 -19.74 22.12
C PHE A 147 -8.14 -18.80 23.25
N LYS A 148 -7.69 -19.06 24.48
CA LYS A 148 -8.25 -18.44 25.69
C LYS A 148 -7.90 -16.97 25.91
N VAL A 149 -6.95 -16.42 25.16
CA VAL A 149 -6.52 -15.01 25.29
C VAL A 149 -7.67 -14.06 24.98
N GLY A 150 -8.44 -14.35 23.90
CA GLY A 150 -9.38 -13.40 23.29
C GLY A 150 -8.63 -12.14 22.84
N ALA A 151 -8.28 -12.07 21.56
CA ALA A 151 -7.46 -11.01 21.01
C ALA A 151 -8.19 -10.36 19.83
N TRP A 152 -8.58 -9.11 19.99
CA TRP A 152 -9.04 -8.26 18.89
C TRP A 152 -7.84 -7.52 18.32
N ASP A 153 -7.68 -7.58 17.00
CA ASP A 153 -6.53 -7.12 16.22
C ASP A 153 -5.20 -7.68 16.75
N PRO A 154 -5.07 -9.03 16.75
CA PRO A 154 -3.90 -9.68 17.28
C PRO A 154 -2.63 -9.34 16.49
N GLY A 155 -1.51 -9.27 17.20
CA GLY A 155 -0.15 -9.36 16.69
C GLY A 155 0.60 -10.46 17.44
N MET A 156 1.36 -11.32 16.76
CA MET A 156 2.10 -12.41 17.39
C MET A 156 3.60 -12.25 17.17
N PHE A 157 4.39 -12.61 18.18
CA PHE A 157 5.84 -12.49 18.14
C PHE A 157 6.51 -13.67 18.85
N ALA A 158 7.57 -14.19 18.25
CA ALA A 158 8.46 -15.15 18.90
C ALA A 158 9.82 -14.51 19.07
N ASP A 159 10.33 -14.51 20.30
CA ASP A 159 11.62 -13.93 20.64
C ASP A 159 12.76 -14.95 20.43
N ASP A 160 14.01 -14.46 20.45
CA ASP A 160 15.21 -15.26 20.22
C ASP A 160 15.44 -16.32 21.32
N ASP A 161 14.92 -16.08 22.53
CA ASP A 161 14.91 -17.06 23.62
C ASP A 161 13.84 -18.15 23.45
N GLY A 162 13.03 -18.04 22.40
CA GLY A 162 11.99 -18.97 22.03
C GLY A 162 10.66 -18.78 22.74
N ARG A 163 10.49 -17.75 23.58
CA ARG A 163 9.20 -17.38 24.17
C ARG A 163 8.29 -16.74 23.13
N VAL A 164 6.98 -16.82 23.36
CA VAL A 164 5.97 -16.33 22.40
C VAL A 164 5.07 -15.33 23.10
N TYR A 165 4.76 -14.24 22.40
CA TYR A 165 3.97 -13.12 22.89
C TYR A 165 2.84 -12.82 21.91
N ILE A 166 1.74 -12.34 22.45
CA ILE A 166 0.61 -11.80 21.70
C ILE A 166 0.31 -10.38 22.18
N TYR A 167 0.04 -9.50 21.23
CA TYR A 167 -0.37 -8.12 21.42
C TYR A 167 -1.75 -7.93 20.82
N HIS A 168 -2.62 -7.13 21.42
CA HIS A 168 -3.98 -6.95 20.91
C HIS A 168 -4.67 -5.72 21.52
N GLY A 169 -5.77 -5.30 20.88
CA GLY A 169 -6.66 -4.23 21.33
C GLY A 169 -7.13 -3.39 20.15
N SER A 170 -8.37 -2.88 20.22
CA SER A 170 -8.85 -1.78 19.39
C SER A 170 -9.76 -0.92 20.26
N SER A 171 -9.35 0.32 20.53
CA SER A 171 -10.12 1.22 21.39
C SER A 171 -9.68 2.66 21.24
N ASN A 172 -10.59 3.57 21.55
CA ASN A 172 -10.30 4.99 21.74
C ASN A 172 -10.13 5.39 23.22
N THR A 173 -10.25 4.44 24.15
CA THR A 173 -10.13 4.69 25.61
C THR A 173 -9.25 3.69 26.34
N LEU A 174 -9.18 2.44 25.86
CA LEU A 174 -8.34 1.39 26.42
C LEU A 174 -6.96 1.33 25.72
N PRO A 175 -5.90 0.87 26.42
CA PRO A 175 -4.58 0.71 25.80
C PRO A 175 -4.55 -0.53 24.89
N LEU A 176 -3.45 -0.72 24.18
CA LEU A 176 -3.09 -2.05 23.69
C LEU A 176 -2.56 -2.90 24.84
N TYR A 177 -2.75 -4.21 24.73
CA TYR A 177 -2.33 -5.18 25.72
C TYR A 177 -1.27 -6.11 25.13
N GLY A 178 -0.29 -6.51 25.94
CA GLY A 178 0.65 -7.59 25.64
C GLY A 178 0.51 -8.74 26.63
N GLN A 179 0.71 -9.98 26.19
CA GLN A 179 0.72 -11.14 27.05
C GLN A 179 1.67 -12.21 26.52
N GLU A 180 2.40 -12.87 27.41
CA GLU A 180 3.14 -14.09 27.05
C GLU A 180 2.17 -15.26 26.90
N ILE A 181 2.43 -16.14 25.94
CA ILE A 181 1.72 -17.40 25.77
C ILE A 181 2.71 -18.57 25.76
N ASP A 182 2.32 -19.69 26.35
CA ASP A 182 3.13 -20.90 26.33
C ASP A 182 3.28 -21.38 24.88
N ARG A 183 4.53 -21.54 24.43
CA ARG A 183 4.84 -21.88 23.04
C ARG A 183 4.26 -23.22 22.59
N LYS A 184 4.00 -24.16 23.50
CA LYS A 184 3.52 -25.51 23.14
C LYS A 184 2.01 -25.61 23.18
N THR A 185 1.38 -24.98 24.16
CA THR A 185 -0.05 -25.12 24.47
C THR A 185 -0.87 -23.90 24.05
N PHE A 186 -0.20 -22.78 23.75
CA PHE A 186 -0.78 -21.47 23.45
C PHE A 186 -1.69 -20.93 24.56
N GLU A 187 -1.50 -21.41 25.80
CA GLU A 187 -2.20 -20.89 26.97
C GLU A 187 -1.53 -19.60 27.46
N PRO A 188 -2.31 -18.62 27.94
CA PRO A 188 -1.75 -17.39 28.50
C PRO A 188 -0.87 -17.66 29.73
N ILE A 189 0.27 -16.98 29.81
CA ILE A 189 1.17 -16.97 30.96
C ILE A 189 1.09 -15.59 31.62
N GLY A 190 0.66 -15.57 32.89
CA GLY A 190 0.55 -14.34 33.67
C GLY A 190 -0.58 -13.40 33.24
N PRO A 191 -0.71 -12.21 33.87
CA PRO A 191 -1.70 -11.20 33.51
C PRO A 191 -1.35 -10.49 32.19
N LYS A 192 -2.34 -9.83 31.59
CA LYS A 192 -2.11 -8.89 30.47
C LYS A 192 -1.35 -7.67 30.99
N VAL A 193 -0.39 -7.19 30.20
CA VAL A 193 0.38 -5.97 30.44
C VAL A 193 -0.21 -4.87 29.58
N GLU A 194 -0.63 -3.77 30.21
CA GLU A 194 -1.05 -2.57 29.49
C GLU A 194 0.18 -1.87 28.89
N THR A 195 0.03 -1.44 27.64
CA THR A 195 1.06 -0.65 26.94
C THR A 195 0.69 0.84 26.98
N LEU A 196 1.03 1.62 25.96
CA LEU A 196 0.75 3.06 25.93
C LEU A 196 -0.61 3.36 25.29
N HIS A 197 -1.17 4.54 25.60
CA HIS A 197 -2.37 5.09 24.98
C HIS A 197 -1.99 6.10 23.89
N LEU A 198 -2.95 6.45 23.04
CA LEU A 198 -2.86 7.68 22.25
C LEU A 198 -2.86 8.89 23.18
N ASP A 199 -2.07 9.89 22.83
CA ASP A 199 -2.06 11.22 23.44
C ASP A 199 -2.32 12.23 22.33
N TYR A 200 -3.59 12.33 21.92
CA TYR A 200 -3.99 13.25 20.88
C TYR A 200 -3.77 14.72 21.27
N GLU A 201 -3.58 15.05 22.56
CA GLU A 201 -3.27 16.42 23.01
C GLU A 201 -1.85 16.84 22.62
N GLU A 202 -0.93 15.89 22.59
CA GLU A 202 0.45 16.05 22.14
C GLU A 202 0.63 15.72 20.66
N HIS A 203 0.09 14.59 20.20
CA HIS A 203 0.32 14.00 18.89
C HIS A 203 -0.80 14.37 17.91
N GLY A 204 -0.56 15.33 17.02
CA GLY A 204 -1.58 15.84 16.08
C GLY A 204 -2.18 14.79 15.16
N TRP A 205 -1.38 13.80 14.74
CA TRP A 205 -1.82 12.73 13.84
C TRP A 205 -2.71 11.69 14.52
N GLU A 206 -2.73 11.64 15.85
CA GLU A 206 -3.57 10.72 16.64
C GLU A 206 -5.00 11.25 16.84
N ARG A 207 -5.31 12.40 16.24
CA ARG A 207 -6.66 12.99 16.23
C ARG A 207 -7.54 12.34 15.20
N PHE A 208 -8.78 12.02 15.59
CA PHE A 208 -9.78 11.43 14.70
C PHE A 208 -10.25 12.43 13.63
N GLY A 209 -10.67 11.91 12.47
CA GLY A 209 -11.29 12.68 11.39
C GLY A 209 -10.51 12.63 10.07
N GLU A 210 -11.17 12.98 8.97
CA GLU A 210 -10.57 12.98 7.62
C GLU A 210 -9.32 13.86 7.55
N ASN A 211 -9.23 14.91 8.38
CA ASN A 211 -8.07 15.81 8.39
C ASN A 211 -7.33 15.80 9.74
N ASN A 212 -7.51 14.79 10.58
CA ASN A 212 -6.99 14.78 11.96
C ASN A 212 -7.40 16.03 12.76
N ASP A 213 -8.69 16.37 12.69
CA ASP A 213 -9.27 17.63 13.16
C ASP A 213 -10.14 17.49 14.43
N ASN A 214 -10.21 16.30 15.04
CA ASN A 214 -10.97 16.04 16.27
C ASN A 214 -12.43 16.49 16.19
N VAL A 215 -13.16 15.90 15.25
CA VAL A 215 -14.54 16.30 14.94
C VAL A 215 -15.56 15.95 16.03
N PHE A 216 -15.67 14.67 16.41
CA PHE A 216 -16.71 14.21 17.37
C PHE A 216 -16.33 12.99 18.22
N LEU A 217 -15.23 12.28 17.90
CA LEU A 217 -14.67 11.18 18.69
C LEU A 217 -13.17 11.40 18.95
N GLY A 218 -12.65 10.77 20.01
CA GLY A 218 -11.21 10.54 20.15
C GLY A 218 -10.71 9.48 19.15
N GLY A 219 -9.41 9.50 18.88
CA GLY A 219 -8.75 8.55 17.98
C GLY A 219 -8.78 7.11 18.51
N PHE A 220 -8.85 6.14 17.60
CA PHE A 220 -8.75 4.71 17.88
C PHE A 220 -7.31 4.23 17.71
N MET A 221 -6.83 3.41 18.64
CA MET A 221 -5.57 2.68 18.52
C MET A 221 -5.86 1.20 18.37
N GLU A 222 -5.25 0.56 17.38
CA GLU A 222 -5.49 -0.85 17.04
C GLU A 222 -4.32 -1.50 16.30
N GLY A 223 -4.53 -2.67 15.69
CA GLY A 223 -3.59 -3.25 14.70
C GLY A 223 -2.18 -3.48 15.22
N SER A 224 -2.02 -4.27 16.28
CA SER A 224 -0.71 -4.48 16.89
C SER A 224 0.23 -5.32 16.02
N TRP A 225 1.48 -4.88 15.87
CA TRP A 225 2.54 -5.67 15.23
C TRP A 225 3.88 -5.49 15.95
N MET A 226 4.74 -6.51 15.96
CA MET A 226 6.00 -6.46 16.69
C MET A 226 7.18 -6.86 15.79
N ASN A 227 8.19 -6.00 15.75
CA ASN A 227 9.50 -6.33 15.20
C ASN A 227 10.58 -6.26 16.29
N LYS A 228 11.57 -7.14 16.19
CA LYS A 228 12.83 -7.01 16.92
C LYS A 228 13.93 -6.58 15.95
N HIS A 229 14.69 -5.56 16.31
CA HIS A 229 15.81 -5.06 15.52
C HIS A 229 16.89 -4.52 16.45
N ASP A 230 18.14 -4.94 16.25
CA ASP A 230 19.31 -4.53 17.05
C ASP A 230 19.08 -4.53 18.56
N GLY A 231 18.46 -5.61 19.06
CA GLY A 231 18.19 -5.83 20.49
C GLY A 231 16.96 -5.09 21.04
N LYS A 232 16.32 -4.24 20.23
CA LYS A 232 15.12 -3.46 20.61
C LYS A 232 13.84 -4.06 20.03
N TYR A 233 12.74 -3.77 20.71
CA TYR A 233 11.38 -4.22 20.37
C TYR A 233 10.54 -3.03 19.93
N TYR A 234 9.96 -3.14 18.75
CA TYR A 234 9.20 -2.10 18.06
C TYR A 234 7.74 -2.54 17.98
N LEU A 235 6.95 -2.15 19.00
CA LEU A 235 5.51 -2.39 19.06
C LEU A 235 4.79 -1.34 18.19
N GLN A 236 4.36 -1.75 17.02
CA GLN A 236 3.59 -0.96 16.08
C GLN A 236 2.10 -1.00 16.41
N PHE A 237 1.40 0.06 16.03
CA PHE A 237 -0.04 0.20 16.17
C PHE A 237 -0.60 1.07 15.06
N GLY A 238 -1.83 0.79 14.64
CA GLY A 238 -2.62 1.64 13.75
C GLY A 238 -3.37 2.73 14.50
N GLY A 239 -3.44 3.91 13.89
CA GLY A 239 -4.23 5.03 14.40
C GLY A 239 -4.46 6.15 13.37
N SER A 240 -5.42 7.06 13.56
CA SER A 240 -6.39 7.06 14.66
C SER A 240 -7.84 6.80 14.23
N GLY A 241 -8.07 6.29 13.02
CA GLY A 241 -9.40 5.98 12.50
C GLY A 241 -9.33 5.48 11.06
N THR A 242 -9.69 4.21 10.84
CA THR A 242 -9.56 3.53 9.53
C THR A 242 -10.38 4.16 8.41
N GLU A 243 -11.29 5.07 8.73
CA GLU A 243 -12.13 5.80 7.79
C GLU A 243 -11.45 7.05 7.22
N GLY A 244 -10.43 7.58 7.90
CA GLY A 244 -9.82 8.87 7.55
C GLY A 244 -8.57 8.71 6.68
N ARG A 245 -8.33 9.68 5.80
CA ARG A 245 -7.09 9.71 4.97
C ARG A 245 -5.80 9.73 5.80
N GLY A 246 -5.87 10.21 7.05
CA GLY A 246 -4.77 10.31 7.98
C GLY A 246 -4.45 9.00 8.71
N TYR A 247 -5.14 7.90 8.40
CA TYR A 247 -4.86 6.60 9.01
C TYR A 247 -3.41 6.15 8.73
N ALA A 248 -2.71 5.78 9.78
CA ALA A 248 -1.25 5.68 9.83
C ALA A 248 -0.81 4.63 10.87
N ASP A 249 0.44 4.19 10.81
CA ASP A 249 1.04 3.38 11.87
C ASP A 249 2.08 4.17 12.67
N GLY A 250 1.94 4.10 14.00
CA GLY A 250 2.91 4.57 14.98
C GLY A 250 3.68 3.40 15.59
N VAL A 251 4.75 3.70 16.33
CA VAL A 251 5.55 2.70 17.03
C VAL A 251 5.99 3.15 18.41
N PHE A 252 5.92 2.24 19.37
CA PHE A 252 6.58 2.36 20.67
C PHE A 252 7.80 1.43 20.72
N VAL A 253 8.92 1.92 21.28
CA VAL A 253 10.20 1.21 21.31
C VAL A 253 10.57 0.85 22.74
N GLY A 254 10.99 -0.39 22.96
CA GLY A 254 11.35 -0.90 24.28
C GLY A 254 12.53 -1.88 24.24
N GLU A 255 13.06 -2.21 25.41
CA GLU A 255 14.21 -3.12 25.59
C GLU A 255 13.77 -4.57 25.90
N LYS A 256 12.47 -4.81 26.06
CA LYS A 256 11.87 -6.13 26.36
C LYS A 256 10.57 -6.32 25.59
N PRO A 257 10.14 -7.57 25.33
CA PRO A 257 8.92 -7.86 24.58
C PRO A 257 7.63 -7.28 25.16
N LEU A 258 7.56 -7.09 26.49
CA LEU A 258 6.40 -6.51 27.18
C LEU A 258 6.68 -5.13 27.77
N GLY A 259 7.71 -4.44 27.27
CA GLY A 259 8.07 -3.10 27.69
C GLY A 259 8.88 -3.01 28.99
N PRO A 260 8.97 -1.82 29.62
CA PRO A 260 8.26 -0.60 29.23
C PRO A 260 8.65 -0.10 27.84
N PHE A 261 7.70 0.55 27.17
CA PHE A 261 7.90 1.15 25.85
C PHE A 261 7.95 2.68 25.93
N THR A 262 8.59 3.30 24.93
CA THR A 262 8.67 4.75 24.76
C THR A 262 8.19 5.13 23.37
N TYR A 263 7.44 6.22 23.27
CA TYR A 263 7.01 6.77 21.98
C TYR A 263 8.17 7.14 21.07
N GLN A 264 8.16 6.68 19.82
CA GLN A 264 9.13 7.12 18.83
C GLN A 264 8.80 8.56 18.39
N LYS A 265 9.77 9.48 18.54
CA LYS A 265 9.59 10.90 18.19
C LYS A 265 9.17 11.17 16.74
N HIS A 266 9.53 10.29 15.79
CA HIS A 266 9.16 10.41 14.38
C HIS A 266 7.83 9.71 14.04
N ASN A 267 6.96 9.45 15.01
CA ASN A 267 5.63 8.94 14.68
C ASN A 267 4.80 9.98 13.91
N PRO A 268 3.86 9.54 13.06
CA PRO A 268 3.70 8.15 12.61
C PRO A 268 4.86 7.75 11.69
N PHE A 269 5.33 6.51 11.79
CA PHE A 269 6.43 6.04 10.94
C PHE A 269 5.95 5.64 9.54
N SER A 270 4.67 5.27 9.41
CA SER A 270 3.99 4.97 8.14
C SER A 270 2.83 5.94 7.94
N TYR A 271 2.95 6.82 6.95
CA TYR A 271 1.99 7.90 6.74
C TYR A 271 1.79 8.24 5.26
N LYS A 272 0.53 8.24 4.79
CA LYS A 272 0.19 8.61 3.40
C LYS A 272 -1.15 9.36 3.31
N PRO A 273 -1.21 10.65 3.68
CA PRO A 273 -2.46 11.41 3.66
C PRO A 273 -2.81 12.03 2.28
N GLY A 274 -1.92 11.90 1.28
CA GLY A 274 -2.07 12.48 -0.06
C GLY A 274 -1.84 11.49 -1.21
N GLY A 275 -2.00 11.97 -2.45
CA GLY A 275 -1.92 11.15 -3.68
C GLY A 275 -3.24 10.48 -4.09
N PHE A 276 -3.17 9.53 -5.02
CA PHE A 276 -4.30 8.83 -5.65
C PHE A 276 -5.17 8.07 -4.65
N ILE A 277 -4.50 7.31 -3.78
CA ILE A 277 -5.13 6.59 -2.68
C ILE A 277 -4.36 6.86 -1.39
N LYS A 278 -5.10 7.04 -0.29
CA LYS A 278 -4.60 7.59 0.98
C LYS A 278 -4.73 6.55 2.10
N GLY A 279 -4.09 6.79 3.23
CA GLY A 279 -4.02 5.85 4.35
C GLY A 279 -2.86 4.87 4.22
N ALA A 280 -2.20 4.64 5.35
CA ALA A 280 -1.12 3.67 5.53
C ALA A 280 -1.09 3.22 7.00
N GLY A 281 -2.26 2.89 7.55
CA GLY A 281 -2.45 2.40 8.92
C GLY A 281 -3.07 1.00 9.01
N HIS A 282 -2.94 0.38 10.18
CA HIS A 282 -3.23 -1.02 10.46
C HIS A 282 -2.50 -1.94 9.48
N GLY A 283 -1.21 -2.12 9.73
CA GLY A 283 -0.31 -2.87 8.87
C GLY A 283 0.67 -3.79 9.60
N ALA A 284 1.64 -4.29 8.83
CA ALA A 284 2.71 -5.16 9.31
C ALA A 284 4.02 -4.86 8.60
N THR A 285 5.11 -4.84 9.36
CA THR A 285 6.46 -4.67 8.81
C THR A 285 7.17 -6.02 8.73
N TRP A 286 7.60 -6.41 7.54
CA TRP A 286 8.28 -7.69 7.29
C TRP A 286 9.60 -7.49 6.54
N ALA A 287 10.47 -8.49 6.62
CA ALA A 287 11.70 -8.55 5.83
C ALA A 287 11.49 -9.47 4.62
N ASP A 288 11.88 -9.01 3.44
CA ASP A 288 11.84 -9.81 2.21
C ASP A 288 12.96 -10.88 2.15
N LYS A 289 13.03 -11.63 1.04
CA LYS A 289 14.05 -12.68 0.80
C LYS A 289 15.50 -12.18 0.89
N TYR A 290 15.73 -10.88 0.74
CA TYR A 290 17.04 -10.24 0.79
C TYR A 290 17.27 -9.48 2.10
N GLY A 291 16.30 -9.54 3.03
CA GLY A 291 16.34 -8.82 4.29
C GLY A 291 16.06 -7.33 4.14
N ASN A 292 15.43 -6.86 3.06
CA ASN A 292 14.93 -5.49 2.98
C ASN A 292 13.59 -5.42 3.71
N TYR A 293 13.40 -4.39 4.51
CA TYR A 293 12.14 -4.20 5.23
C TYR A 293 11.10 -3.52 4.34
N TRP A 294 9.87 -3.99 4.46
CA TRP A 294 8.70 -3.45 3.79
C TRP A 294 7.58 -3.31 4.80
N HIS A 295 6.69 -2.35 4.58
CA HIS A 295 5.52 -2.15 5.41
C HIS A 295 4.25 -2.23 4.55
N ILE A 296 3.34 -3.14 4.89
CA ILE A 296 2.07 -3.36 4.20
C ILE A 296 0.97 -2.82 5.09
N SER A 297 0.01 -2.10 4.52
CA SER A 297 -0.99 -1.40 5.32
C SER A 297 -2.30 -1.17 4.59
N THR A 298 -3.29 -0.70 5.33
CA THR A 298 -4.63 -0.40 4.83
C THR A 298 -4.68 0.97 4.17
N MET A 299 -5.33 1.02 3.02
CA MET A 299 -5.58 2.24 2.26
C MET A 299 -7.08 2.49 2.11
N VAL A 300 -7.49 3.75 2.20
CA VAL A 300 -8.89 4.18 2.33
C VAL A 300 -9.47 4.57 0.97
N VAL A 301 -10.63 4.00 0.64
CA VAL A 301 -11.48 4.41 -0.49
C VAL A 301 -12.74 5.10 0.02
N ASN A 302 -13.41 4.51 1.01
CA ASN A 302 -14.52 5.07 1.79
C ASN A 302 -15.69 5.75 1.03
N VAL A 303 -16.04 5.31 -0.19
CA VAL A 303 -17.08 5.97 -1.01
C VAL A 303 -18.48 5.43 -0.71
N LYS A 304 -18.65 4.10 -0.80
CA LYS A 304 -19.95 3.45 -0.59
C LYS A 304 -20.19 3.11 0.88
N ASN A 305 -19.12 2.98 1.64
CA ASN A 305 -19.13 2.76 3.08
C ASN A 305 -17.79 3.20 3.67
N ASN A 306 -17.80 3.64 4.93
CA ASN A 306 -16.61 4.09 5.65
C ASN A 306 -15.46 3.06 5.69
N PHE A 307 -15.75 1.76 5.60
CA PHE A 307 -14.78 0.67 5.62
C PHE A 307 -14.43 0.10 4.22
N GLU A 308 -14.77 0.80 3.14
CA GLU A 308 -14.31 0.48 1.78
C GLU A 308 -12.81 0.76 1.66
N ARG A 309 -12.00 -0.29 1.59
CA ARG A 309 -10.54 -0.23 1.77
C ARG A 309 -9.78 -1.15 0.82
N ARG A 310 -8.50 -0.86 0.61
CA ARG A 310 -7.54 -1.59 -0.25
C ARG A 310 -6.22 -1.80 0.49
N ILE A 311 -5.32 -2.56 -0.11
CA ILE A 311 -3.99 -2.84 0.44
C ILE A 311 -2.92 -2.16 -0.42
N GLY A 312 -1.91 -1.61 0.24
CA GLY A 312 -0.66 -1.19 -0.37
C GLY A 312 0.54 -1.54 0.48
N PHE A 313 1.73 -1.58 -0.13
CA PHE A 313 2.98 -1.67 0.62
C PHE A 313 4.05 -0.72 0.12
N TRP A 314 4.99 -0.41 1.00
CA TRP A 314 6.06 0.56 0.79
C TRP A 314 7.40 0.09 1.36
N PRO A 315 8.52 0.59 0.82
CA PRO A 315 9.84 0.40 1.41
C PRO A 315 9.86 0.92 2.86
N ALA A 316 10.42 0.12 3.77
CA ALA A 316 10.58 0.47 5.18
C ALA A 316 12.00 0.12 5.65
N GLY A 317 12.34 0.52 6.88
CA GLY A 317 13.61 0.16 7.49
C GLY A 317 13.87 0.87 8.81
N PHE A 318 15.09 0.71 9.30
CA PHE A 318 15.59 1.35 10.50
C PHE A 318 16.78 2.23 10.09
N ASP A 319 16.80 3.48 10.53
CA ASP A 319 17.94 4.34 10.30
C ASP A 319 19.07 4.08 11.31
N LYS A 320 20.21 4.78 11.13
CA LYS A 320 21.40 4.62 11.98
C LYS A 320 21.18 4.90 13.47
N ASP A 321 20.10 5.62 13.83
CA ASP A 321 19.75 5.96 15.22
C ASP A 321 18.65 5.03 15.76
N GLY A 322 18.27 4.01 14.98
CA GLY A 322 17.22 3.04 15.31
C GLY A 322 15.80 3.57 15.13
N VAL A 323 15.60 4.65 14.34
CA VAL A 323 14.26 5.13 14.00
C VAL A 323 13.66 4.22 12.93
N LEU A 324 12.54 3.58 13.23
CA LEU A 324 11.73 2.88 12.23
C LEU A 324 11.09 3.91 11.30
N TYR A 325 11.17 3.68 9.99
CA TYR A 325 10.60 4.56 8.97
C TYR A 325 9.91 3.74 7.86
N CYS A 326 8.99 4.39 7.15
CA CYS A 326 8.35 3.89 5.95
C CYS A 326 8.32 5.01 4.89
N ASN A 327 8.78 4.72 3.68
CA ASN A 327 8.84 5.69 2.59
C ASN A 327 7.62 5.54 1.66
N THR A 328 6.62 6.40 1.87
CA THR A 328 5.39 6.41 1.06
C THR A 328 5.45 7.36 -0.14
N ALA A 329 6.60 8.01 -0.39
CA ALA A 329 6.73 9.05 -1.40
C ALA A 329 6.59 8.47 -2.81
N TYR A 330 5.68 9.03 -3.61
CA TYR A 330 5.29 8.46 -4.92
C TYR A 330 4.84 7.00 -4.82
N GLY A 331 4.37 6.56 -3.65
CA GLY A 331 4.04 5.17 -3.38
C GLY A 331 2.83 4.62 -4.14
N ASP A 332 2.09 5.49 -4.84
CA ASP A 332 1.02 5.18 -5.80
C ASP A 332 1.45 5.39 -7.26
N PHE A 333 2.75 5.57 -7.51
CA PHE A 333 3.38 5.52 -8.83
C PHE A 333 4.14 4.19 -8.97
N PRO A 334 4.56 3.81 -10.19
CA PRO A 334 5.36 2.61 -10.39
C PRO A 334 6.67 2.62 -9.59
N GLN A 335 6.85 1.57 -8.79
CA GLN A 335 8.03 1.30 -7.97
C GLN A 335 8.68 0.01 -8.44
N TYR A 336 10.01 -0.08 -8.34
CA TYR A 336 10.76 -1.31 -8.55
C TYR A 336 10.73 -2.18 -7.28
N LEU A 337 10.50 -3.47 -7.49
CA LEU A 337 10.73 -4.50 -6.48
C LEU A 337 12.21 -4.89 -6.41
N PRO A 338 12.72 -5.30 -5.25
CA PRO A 338 14.13 -5.64 -5.09
C PRO A 338 14.49 -6.91 -5.86
N ASP A 339 15.64 -6.92 -6.52
CA ASP A 339 16.32 -8.10 -7.05
C ASP A 339 17.58 -8.46 -6.24
N GLY A 340 17.75 -7.81 -5.08
CA GLY A 340 18.84 -7.99 -4.13
C GLY A 340 18.64 -7.13 -2.88
N LYS A 341 19.71 -6.94 -2.10
CA LYS A 341 19.71 -6.01 -0.97
C LYS A 341 19.63 -4.57 -1.49
N GLU A 342 18.77 -3.76 -0.88
CA GLU A 342 18.51 -2.37 -1.25
C GLU A 342 18.75 -1.43 -0.08
N ASP A 343 19.07 -0.18 -0.39
CA ASP A 343 19.01 0.95 0.54
C ASP A 343 17.70 1.71 0.31
N HIS A 344 16.74 1.51 1.20
CA HIS A 344 15.43 2.17 1.14
C HIS A 344 15.46 3.63 1.66
N LEU A 345 16.51 4.02 2.37
CA LEU A 345 16.62 5.34 3.02
C LEU A 345 17.08 6.40 2.03
N ASN A 346 18.07 6.07 1.20
CA ASN A 346 18.71 7.03 0.32
C ASN A 346 18.14 7.00 -1.10
N GLY A 347 17.71 8.17 -1.59
CA GLY A 347 17.55 8.43 -3.03
C GLY A 347 16.28 7.90 -3.70
N ASN A 348 15.23 7.56 -2.96
CA ASN A 348 13.99 6.99 -3.54
C ASN A 348 14.32 5.81 -4.48
N SER A 349 15.21 4.92 -4.05
CA SER A 349 15.87 3.87 -4.86
C SER A 349 14.90 2.95 -5.61
N ASN A 350 13.67 2.80 -5.11
CA ASN A 350 12.61 2.03 -5.76
C ASN A 350 11.82 2.83 -6.80
N PHE A 351 11.79 4.17 -6.76
CA PHE A 351 10.95 4.94 -7.67
C PHE A 351 11.48 4.85 -9.11
N THR A 352 10.62 4.39 -10.01
CA THR A 352 10.97 4.21 -11.43
C THR A 352 11.25 5.54 -12.16
N GLY A 353 10.79 6.65 -11.59
CA GLY A 353 10.75 7.95 -12.25
C GLY A 353 9.67 8.04 -13.34
N TRP A 354 8.81 7.03 -13.51
CA TRP A 354 7.70 7.07 -14.46
C TRP A 354 6.56 7.90 -13.88
N MET A 355 6.30 9.03 -14.52
CA MET A 355 5.34 10.03 -14.05
C MET A 355 3.95 9.74 -14.60
N ILE A 356 2.91 10.18 -13.88
CA ILE A 356 1.54 10.20 -14.38
C ILE A 356 1.45 11.12 -15.61
N LEU A 357 0.88 10.63 -16.70
CA LEU A 357 0.87 11.33 -18.00
C LEU A 357 -0.48 11.97 -18.33
N ASN A 358 -1.53 11.62 -17.60
CA ASN A 358 -2.89 11.97 -17.97
C ASN A 358 -3.74 12.61 -16.86
N TYR A 359 -3.11 13.04 -15.76
CA TYR A 359 -3.80 13.80 -14.71
C TYR A 359 -4.52 15.02 -15.29
N SER A 360 -5.84 15.10 -15.06
CA SER A 360 -6.72 16.19 -15.49
C SER A 360 -6.71 16.49 -17.01
N LYS A 361 -6.28 15.52 -17.82
CA LYS A 361 -6.27 15.67 -19.29
C LYS A 361 -7.64 15.39 -19.90
N PRO A 362 -7.89 15.80 -21.16
CA PRO A 362 -9.17 15.54 -21.82
C PRO A 362 -9.51 14.05 -21.91
N VAL A 363 -10.78 13.72 -21.62
CA VAL A 363 -11.33 12.38 -21.73
C VAL A 363 -12.63 12.40 -22.54
N GLU A 364 -12.76 11.47 -23.47
CA GLU A 364 -14.02 11.17 -24.16
C GLU A 364 -14.48 9.76 -23.77
N VAL A 365 -15.79 9.54 -23.72
CA VAL A 365 -16.39 8.28 -23.27
C VAL A 365 -17.56 7.87 -24.16
N SER A 366 -17.84 6.56 -24.20
CA SER A 366 -18.98 6.01 -24.93
C SER A 366 -20.33 6.48 -24.36
N SER A 367 -20.42 6.56 -23.04
CA SER A 367 -21.61 6.97 -22.32
C SER A 367 -21.27 7.43 -20.90
N THR A 368 -22.22 8.07 -20.23
CA THR A 368 -22.07 8.49 -18.82
C THR A 368 -23.36 8.22 -18.06
N LEU A 369 -23.23 7.58 -16.91
CA LEU A 369 -24.30 7.43 -15.92
C LEU A 369 -24.34 8.68 -15.04
N GLY A 370 -25.34 9.54 -15.22
CA GLY A 370 -25.58 10.68 -14.31
C GLY A 370 -24.34 11.56 -14.05
N GLY A 371 -24.06 11.81 -12.77
CA GLY A 371 -22.94 12.67 -12.30
C GLY A 371 -21.56 12.00 -12.27
N TYR A 372 -21.41 10.76 -12.75
CA TYR A 372 -20.13 10.06 -12.81
C TYR A 372 -19.32 10.50 -14.05
N HIS A 373 -18.90 11.76 -14.07
CA HIS A 373 -18.30 12.44 -15.23
C HIS A 373 -17.00 11.77 -15.73
N ALA A 374 -16.71 11.90 -17.03
CA ALA A 374 -15.56 11.27 -17.69
C ALA A 374 -14.20 11.60 -17.04
N ASN A 375 -14.00 12.86 -16.63
CA ASN A 375 -12.73 13.31 -16.05
C ASN A 375 -12.43 12.73 -14.66
N ASN A 376 -13.44 12.18 -13.96
CA ASN A 376 -13.23 11.46 -12.71
C ASN A 376 -12.41 10.17 -12.89
N ALA A 377 -12.17 9.71 -14.12
CA ALA A 377 -11.28 8.58 -14.37
C ALA A 377 -9.79 8.94 -14.36
N VAL A 378 -9.45 10.24 -14.35
CA VAL A 378 -8.07 10.74 -14.51
C VAL A 378 -7.76 11.94 -13.60
N ASP A 379 -8.49 12.10 -12.51
CA ASP A 379 -8.33 13.20 -11.53
C ASP A 379 -7.42 12.84 -10.36
N GLU A 380 -6.79 11.66 -10.39
CA GLU A 380 -5.91 11.14 -9.33
C GLU A 380 -6.58 11.17 -7.94
N ASP A 381 -7.87 10.82 -7.86
CA ASP A 381 -8.56 10.52 -6.60
C ASP A 381 -9.39 9.23 -6.75
N ILE A 382 -9.01 8.17 -6.04
CA ILE A 382 -9.73 6.88 -6.12
C ILE A 382 -11.19 6.97 -5.63
N LYS A 383 -11.53 8.03 -4.88
CA LYS A 383 -12.87 8.24 -4.32
C LYS A 383 -13.87 8.73 -5.37
N THR A 384 -13.39 9.31 -6.46
CA THR A 384 -14.20 9.72 -7.60
C THR A 384 -14.04 8.70 -8.73
N TYR A 385 -15.06 8.58 -9.58
CA TYR A 385 -14.99 7.69 -10.74
C TYR A 385 -15.94 8.11 -11.86
N TRP A 386 -15.57 7.71 -13.07
CA TRP A 386 -16.46 7.69 -14.22
C TRP A 386 -17.23 6.36 -14.25
N SER A 387 -18.49 6.39 -14.68
CA SER A 387 -19.26 5.18 -15.00
C SER A 387 -19.96 5.33 -16.34
N ALA A 388 -19.82 4.32 -17.19
CA ALA A 388 -20.69 4.12 -18.34
C ALA A 388 -22.15 3.86 -17.88
N LYS A 389 -23.11 4.02 -18.78
CA LYS A 389 -24.52 3.66 -18.53
C LYS A 389 -24.72 2.16 -18.37
N THR A 390 -23.87 1.35 -19.01
CA THR A 390 -23.98 -0.11 -19.01
C THR A 390 -22.62 -0.79 -18.78
N ALA A 391 -22.63 -2.11 -18.64
CA ALA A 391 -21.44 -2.97 -18.70
C ALA A 391 -21.31 -3.67 -20.06
N ASN A 392 -22.03 -3.23 -21.08
CA ASN A 392 -22.06 -3.91 -22.37
C ASN A 392 -20.67 -3.88 -23.02
N LYS A 393 -20.37 -4.96 -23.75
CA LYS A 393 -19.19 -5.02 -24.61
C LYS A 393 -19.19 -3.83 -25.57
N GLY A 394 -18.09 -3.10 -25.60
CA GLY A 394 -17.91 -1.93 -26.45
C GLY A 394 -18.09 -0.58 -25.76
N GLU A 395 -18.49 -0.52 -24.49
CA GLU A 395 -18.31 0.70 -23.69
C GLU A 395 -16.81 1.04 -23.61
N TRP A 396 -16.46 2.32 -23.68
CA TRP A 396 -15.06 2.74 -23.79
C TRP A 396 -14.79 4.11 -23.15
N LEU A 397 -13.55 4.32 -22.73
CA LEU A 397 -13.00 5.66 -22.46
C LEU A 397 -11.75 5.90 -23.30
N LYS A 398 -11.53 7.15 -23.70
CA LYS A 398 -10.38 7.61 -24.48
C LYS A 398 -9.74 8.80 -23.75
N SER A 399 -8.47 8.69 -23.42
CA SER A 399 -7.66 9.77 -22.83
C SER A 399 -6.72 10.35 -23.89
N ASP A 400 -6.70 11.68 -24.01
CA ASP A 400 -5.71 12.44 -24.78
C ASP A 400 -4.62 12.94 -23.83
N LEU A 401 -3.38 12.47 -24.01
CA LEU A 401 -2.23 12.89 -23.18
C LEU A 401 -1.79 14.34 -23.45
N GLY A 402 -2.33 14.99 -24.47
CA GLY A 402 -1.96 16.34 -24.93
C GLY A 402 -0.83 16.30 -25.95
N ASP A 403 0.20 15.50 -25.70
CA ASP A 403 1.37 15.30 -26.56
C ASP A 403 1.69 13.82 -26.79
N VAL A 404 2.61 13.54 -27.72
CA VAL A 404 3.15 12.19 -27.89
C VAL A 404 4.13 11.90 -26.74
N CYS A 405 3.70 11.07 -25.81
CA CYS A 405 4.49 10.64 -24.65
C CYS A 405 5.06 9.24 -24.84
N THR A 406 6.09 8.90 -24.07
CA THR A 406 6.56 7.51 -23.91
C THR A 406 5.84 6.90 -22.72
N ILE A 407 5.07 5.85 -22.95
CA ILE A 407 4.35 5.11 -21.91
C ILE A 407 5.15 3.86 -21.56
N ASN A 408 5.31 3.62 -20.26
CA ASN A 408 6.00 2.46 -19.69
C ASN A 408 5.02 1.50 -19.01
N ALA A 409 3.97 2.02 -18.37
CA ALA A 409 2.97 1.20 -17.69
C ALA A 409 1.59 1.88 -17.70
N ILE A 410 0.54 1.08 -17.48
CA ILE A 410 -0.84 1.54 -17.32
C ILE A 410 -1.43 0.85 -16.09
N GLN A 411 -2.23 1.56 -15.29
CA GLN A 411 -3.04 0.96 -14.23
C GLN A 411 -4.53 1.24 -14.51
N VAL A 412 -5.37 0.21 -14.38
CA VAL A 412 -6.83 0.31 -14.51
C VAL A 412 -7.47 0.00 -13.15
N ASN A 413 -8.09 1.00 -12.54
CA ASN A 413 -8.76 0.90 -11.25
C ASN A 413 -10.27 0.96 -11.44
N TYR A 414 -10.99 -0.08 -11.00
CA TYR A 414 -12.44 -0.20 -11.12
C TYR A 414 -13.17 0.32 -9.87
N ALA A 415 -14.40 0.80 -10.04
CA ALA A 415 -15.16 1.47 -8.97
C ALA A 415 -16.42 0.73 -8.48
N ASP A 416 -16.65 -0.52 -8.89
CA ASP A 416 -17.75 -1.39 -8.42
C ASP A 416 -19.16 -0.75 -8.48
N GLN A 417 -19.43 0.14 -9.44
CA GLN A 417 -20.77 0.74 -9.60
C GLN A 417 -21.82 -0.35 -9.86
N ASP A 418 -22.88 -0.37 -9.05
CA ASP A 418 -23.97 -1.34 -9.10
C ASP A 418 -23.51 -2.81 -9.08
N ALA A 419 -22.38 -3.10 -8.44
CA ALA A 419 -21.96 -4.47 -8.24
C ALA A 419 -23.01 -5.26 -7.43
N GLU A 420 -23.13 -6.55 -7.73
CA GLU A 420 -24.13 -7.44 -7.15
C GLU A 420 -23.49 -8.56 -6.32
N PHE A 421 -22.17 -8.66 -6.24
CA PHE A 421 -21.51 -9.70 -5.45
C PHE A 421 -21.37 -9.32 -3.97
N SER A 422 -21.31 -10.34 -3.12
CA SER A 422 -21.10 -10.21 -1.67
C SER A 422 -20.16 -11.31 -1.20
N GLY A 423 -19.26 -10.99 -0.27
CA GLY A 423 -18.20 -11.90 0.16
C GLY A 423 -17.20 -12.24 -0.96
N LYS A 424 -16.38 -13.27 -0.72
CA LYS A 424 -15.44 -13.79 -1.73
C LYS A 424 -16.22 -14.60 -2.79
N SER A 425 -16.20 -14.12 -4.02
CA SER A 425 -16.84 -14.76 -5.17
C SER A 425 -15.81 -15.53 -6.02
N ARG A 426 -16.22 -16.66 -6.63
CA ARG A 426 -15.36 -17.50 -7.48
C ARG A 426 -15.68 -17.29 -8.96
N GLY A 427 -14.69 -17.49 -9.82
CA GLY A 427 -14.87 -17.35 -11.27
C GLY A 427 -15.12 -15.91 -11.73
N VAL A 428 -14.73 -14.93 -10.92
CA VAL A 428 -14.80 -13.50 -11.24
C VAL A 428 -13.65 -13.17 -12.19
N PHE A 429 -13.95 -12.46 -13.28
CA PHE A 429 -12.93 -11.97 -14.20
C PHE A 429 -13.41 -10.74 -14.96
N THR A 430 -12.47 -9.91 -15.37
CA THR A 430 -12.73 -8.72 -16.19
C THR A 430 -11.95 -8.83 -17.49
N GLN A 431 -12.55 -8.40 -18.61
CA GLN A 431 -11.91 -8.45 -19.93
C GLN A 431 -12.00 -7.09 -20.61
N TYR A 432 -10.90 -6.67 -21.21
CA TYR A 432 -10.80 -5.39 -21.89
C TYR A 432 -9.68 -5.41 -22.94
N VAL A 433 -9.65 -4.38 -23.78
CA VAL A 433 -8.52 -4.10 -24.69
C VAL A 433 -8.15 -2.63 -24.56
N ILE A 434 -6.85 -2.34 -24.47
CA ILE A 434 -6.32 -0.97 -24.53
C ILE A 434 -5.68 -0.76 -25.90
N TYR A 435 -6.12 0.27 -26.60
CA TYR A 435 -5.54 0.73 -27.85
C TYR A 435 -4.70 1.99 -27.63
N SER A 436 -3.71 2.17 -28.49
CA SER A 436 -2.90 3.39 -28.56
C SER A 436 -2.97 4.00 -29.96
N SER A 437 -2.87 5.32 -30.03
CA SER A 437 -2.84 6.07 -31.29
C SER A 437 -2.05 7.36 -31.15
N VAL A 438 -1.29 7.73 -32.18
CA VAL A 438 -0.57 9.01 -32.23
C VAL A 438 -1.47 10.13 -32.76
N ASP A 439 -2.47 9.80 -33.59
CA ASP A 439 -3.29 10.75 -34.35
C ASP A 439 -4.79 10.69 -34.01
N GLY A 440 -5.20 9.76 -33.14
CA GLY A 440 -6.59 9.54 -32.74
C GLY A 440 -7.43 8.82 -33.80
N LYS A 441 -6.84 8.46 -34.94
CA LYS A 441 -7.51 7.86 -36.11
C LYS A 441 -7.05 6.43 -36.35
N ASN A 442 -5.73 6.22 -36.36
CA ASN A 442 -5.10 4.92 -36.55
C ASN A 442 -4.79 4.30 -35.20
N TRP A 443 -5.50 3.22 -34.87
CA TRP A 443 -5.42 2.56 -33.57
C TRP A 443 -4.70 1.22 -33.67
N ARG A 444 -3.76 0.99 -32.76
CA ARG A 444 -3.10 -0.31 -32.58
C ARG A 444 -3.40 -0.85 -31.18
N VAL A 445 -3.53 -2.16 -31.07
CA VAL A 445 -3.64 -2.83 -29.77
C VAL A 445 -2.34 -2.62 -28.99
N LEU A 446 -2.47 -2.12 -27.76
CA LEU A 446 -1.36 -1.95 -26.82
C LEU A 446 -1.38 -3.04 -25.74
N VAL A 447 -2.56 -3.32 -25.18
CA VAL A 447 -2.79 -4.40 -24.20
C VAL A 447 -4.05 -5.16 -24.61
N ASP A 448 -3.94 -6.48 -24.73
CA ASP A 448 -5.09 -7.35 -25.01
C ASP A 448 -5.36 -8.28 -23.82
N LYS A 449 -6.45 -8.01 -23.10
CA LYS A 449 -6.98 -8.84 -22.01
C LYS A 449 -8.37 -9.38 -22.37
N SER A 450 -8.70 -9.47 -23.66
CA SER A 450 -9.99 -10.01 -24.15
C SER A 450 -10.22 -11.48 -23.78
N LYS A 451 -9.13 -12.21 -23.45
CA LYS A 451 -9.17 -13.61 -22.99
C LYS A 451 -8.87 -13.76 -21.51
N ASN A 452 -8.73 -12.67 -20.75
CA ASN A 452 -8.43 -12.73 -19.32
C ASN A 452 -9.50 -13.52 -18.55
N LYS A 453 -9.06 -14.29 -17.54
CA LYS A 453 -9.91 -15.15 -16.70
C LYS A 453 -9.66 -14.95 -15.20
N THR A 454 -8.91 -13.93 -14.84
CA THR A 454 -8.66 -13.55 -13.44
C THR A 454 -9.37 -12.26 -13.09
N ASP A 455 -9.70 -12.08 -11.82
CA ASP A 455 -10.16 -10.81 -11.30
C ASP A 455 -8.98 -9.85 -11.16
N VAL A 456 -9.11 -8.64 -11.69
CA VAL A 456 -8.04 -7.63 -11.76
C VAL A 456 -8.59 -6.22 -11.47
N PRO A 457 -9.12 -5.96 -10.27
CA PRO A 457 -9.78 -4.70 -9.94
C PRO A 457 -8.86 -3.47 -9.93
N HIS A 458 -7.54 -3.69 -9.86
CA HIS A 458 -6.51 -2.65 -9.91
C HIS A 458 -5.37 -3.04 -10.87
N ASP A 459 -5.69 -3.50 -12.07
CA ASP A 459 -4.75 -4.11 -13.03
C ASP A 459 -3.61 -3.16 -13.38
N TYR A 460 -2.43 -3.40 -12.80
CA TYR A 460 -1.18 -2.73 -13.15
C TYR A 460 -0.47 -3.53 -14.23
N ILE A 461 -0.25 -2.90 -15.38
CA ILE A 461 0.37 -3.51 -16.56
C ILE A 461 1.65 -2.74 -16.88
N GLU A 462 2.80 -3.33 -16.55
CA GLU A 462 4.07 -2.92 -17.13
C GLU A 462 4.15 -3.37 -18.59
N LEU A 463 4.45 -2.45 -19.51
CA LEU A 463 4.58 -2.79 -20.91
C LEU A 463 5.89 -3.56 -21.15
N SER A 464 5.83 -4.59 -21.98
CA SER A 464 7.03 -5.35 -22.38
C SER A 464 8.05 -4.48 -23.11
N LYS A 465 7.57 -3.44 -23.82
CA LYS A 465 8.37 -2.38 -24.42
C LYS A 465 7.64 -1.04 -24.26
N PRO A 466 8.34 0.05 -23.94
CA PRO A 466 7.73 1.37 -23.91
C PRO A 466 7.09 1.74 -25.25
N ALA A 467 5.93 2.40 -25.21
CA ALA A 467 5.16 2.78 -26.40
C ALA A 467 5.06 4.29 -26.53
N LYS A 468 5.35 4.83 -27.72
CA LYS A 468 5.12 6.25 -28.03
C LYS A 468 3.69 6.47 -28.54
N THR A 469 2.89 7.26 -27.84
CA THR A 469 1.49 7.51 -28.19
C THR A 469 0.99 8.82 -27.59
N ARG A 470 -0.09 9.39 -28.16
CA ARG A 470 -0.80 10.53 -27.60
C ARG A 470 -2.16 10.15 -27.05
N TYR A 471 -2.84 9.20 -27.68
CA TYR A 471 -4.16 8.75 -27.28
C TYR A 471 -4.08 7.33 -26.73
N LEU A 472 -4.84 7.08 -25.68
CA LEU A 472 -5.12 5.76 -25.13
C LEU A 472 -6.63 5.53 -25.12
N LYS A 473 -7.08 4.34 -25.48
CA LYS A 473 -8.50 3.97 -25.45
C LYS A 473 -8.70 2.61 -24.77
N LEU A 474 -9.35 2.60 -23.61
CA LEU A 474 -9.77 1.38 -22.92
C LEU A 474 -11.17 0.99 -23.40
N VAL A 475 -11.33 -0.25 -23.87
CA VAL A 475 -12.60 -0.80 -24.36
C VAL A 475 -12.99 -1.99 -23.49
N ASN A 476 -14.16 -1.91 -22.87
CA ASN A 476 -14.76 -3.00 -22.10
C ASN A 476 -15.19 -4.15 -23.00
N ILE A 477 -14.86 -5.38 -22.60
CA ILE A 477 -15.32 -6.62 -23.23
C ILE A 477 -16.26 -7.38 -22.31
N HIS A 478 -15.92 -7.47 -21.02
CA HIS A 478 -16.73 -8.15 -20.01
C HIS A 478 -16.47 -7.55 -18.63
N MET A 479 -17.55 -7.21 -17.93
CA MET A 479 -17.56 -6.97 -16.49
C MET A 479 -18.20 -8.17 -15.80
N PRO A 480 -17.66 -8.62 -14.66
CA PRO A 480 -18.23 -9.77 -13.95
C PRO A 480 -19.54 -9.44 -13.23
N THR A 481 -19.74 -8.17 -12.89
CA THR A 481 -20.96 -7.63 -12.28
C THR A 481 -21.01 -6.11 -12.46
N GLY A 482 -22.17 -5.50 -12.26
CA GLY A 482 -22.31 -4.04 -12.20
C GLY A 482 -22.07 -3.36 -13.53
N LYS A 483 -21.66 -2.08 -13.49
CA LYS A 483 -21.39 -1.25 -14.67
C LYS A 483 -19.89 -1.14 -14.96
N PHE A 484 -19.56 -0.75 -16.18
CA PHE A 484 -18.17 -0.40 -16.51
C PHE A 484 -17.83 0.97 -15.90
N ALA A 485 -17.18 0.95 -14.75
CA ALA A 485 -16.85 2.13 -13.96
C ALA A 485 -15.37 2.12 -13.54
N ILE A 486 -14.69 3.25 -13.78
CA ILE A 486 -13.24 3.41 -13.63
C ILE A 486 -12.97 4.60 -12.70
N SER A 487 -12.32 4.32 -11.56
CA SER A 487 -11.82 5.33 -10.61
C SER A 487 -10.40 5.79 -10.93
N GLY A 488 -9.71 5.12 -11.86
CA GLY A 488 -8.39 5.55 -12.29
C GLY A 488 -7.93 4.79 -13.52
N PHE A 489 -7.90 5.47 -14.68
CA PHE A 489 -7.19 5.04 -15.87
C PHE A 489 -5.86 5.78 -15.93
N ARG A 490 -4.82 5.21 -15.34
CA ARG A 490 -3.58 5.91 -15.02
C ARG A 490 -2.49 5.48 -15.98
N ALA A 491 -1.93 6.41 -16.75
CA ALA A 491 -0.85 6.12 -17.70
C ALA A 491 0.48 6.66 -17.15
N PHE A 492 1.49 5.80 -17.06
CA PHE A 492 2.79 6.15 -16.49
C PHE A 492 3.91 6.09 -17.52
N GLY A 493 4.82 7.06 -17.48
CA GLY A 493 6.00 7.08 -18.31
C GLY A 493 6.71 8.43 -18.30
N LYS A 494 7.06 8.93 -19.48
CA LYS A 494 7.72 10.23 -19.66
C LYS A 494 7.08 11.03 -20.79
N GLY A 495 6.72 12.27 -20.49
CA GLY A 495 6.39 13.28 -21.49
C GLY A 495 7.61 13.70 -22.33
N ALA A 496 7.40 14.66 -23.23
CA ALA A 496 8.43 15.19 -24.13
C ALA A 496 8.90 16.62 -23.75
N GLY A 497 8.41 17.15 -22.63
CA GLY A 497 8.68 18.52 -22.16
C GLY A 497 9.79 18.61 -21.11
N ALA A 498 9.92 19.79 -20.53
CA ALA A 498 10.84 20.04 -19.42
C ALA A 498 10.25 19.59 -18.08
N LYS A 499 11.14 19.17 -17.16
CA LYS A 499 10.82 19.03 -15.73
C LYS A 499 10.36 20.38 -15.16
N PRO A 500 9.58 20.40 -14.08
CA PRO A 500 9.22 21.66 -13.45
C PRO A 500 10.41 22.27 -12.71
N GLY A 501 10.36 23.58 -12.51
CA GLY A 501 11.37 24.32 -11.76
C GLY A 501 11.30 24.07 -10.25
N GLU A 502 12.35 24.45 -9.53
CA GLU A 502 12.34 24.49 -8.06
C GLU A 502 11.18 25.36 -7.57
N VAL A 503 10.51 24.93 -6.49
CA VAL A 503 9.43 25.68 -5.85
C VAL A 503 9.99 26.96 -5.20
N LYS A 504 9.28 28.07 -5.37
CA LYS A 504 9.62 29.37 -4.77
C LYS A 504 8.62 29.77 -3.70
N ASP A 505 9.06 30.64 -2.80
CA ASP A 505 8.24 31.21 -1.71
C ASP A 505 7.51 30.14 -0.87
N PHE A 506 8.21 29.02 -0.60
CA PHE A 506 7.70 27.96 0.26
C PHE A 506 7.63 28.44 1.70
N MET A 507 6.41 28.47 2.26
CA MET A 507 6.14 28.93 3.62
C MET A 507 5.34 27.87 4.40
N VAL A 508 5.67 27.75 5.68
CA VAL A 508 4.92 26.94 6.64
C VAL A 508 4.62 27.82 7.84
N LEU A 509 3.33 28.10 8.07
CA LEU A 509 2.85 28.93 9.15
C LEU A 509 2.34 28.04 10.28
N ARG A 510 3.03 28.03 11.41
CA ARG A 510 2.67 27.31 12.64
C ARG A 510 2.39 28.34 13.73
N GLY A 511 1.22 28.25 14.37
CA GLY A 511 0.79 29.20 15.39
C GLY A 511 0.85 28.62 16.81
N ASP A 512 1.07 29.49 17.80
CA ASP A 512 1.16 29.07 19.22
C ASP A 512 -0.17 28.59 19.81
N ALA A 513 -1.30 29.04 19.27
CA ALA A 513 -2.63 28.65 19.74
C ALA A 513 -2.95 27.17 19.49
N GLU A 514 -2.39 26.59 18.42
CA GLU A 514 -2.57 25.19 18.05
C GLU A 514 -1.32 24.70 17.30
N ARG A 515 -0.33 24.26 18.06
CA ARG A 515 0.99 23.89 17.53
C ARG A 515 0.99 22.57 16.76
N ARG A 516 -0.09 21.77 16.80
CA ARG A 516 -0.20 20.54 15.98
C ARG A 516 -0.59 20.85 14.53
N ASN A 517 -0.96 22.10 14.24
CA ASN A 517 -1.44 22.55 12.93
C ASN A 517 -0.45 23.48 12.24
N SER A 518 -0.43 23.43 10.91
CA SER A 518 0.24 24.41 10.06
C SER A 518 -0.52 24.67 8.77
N TRP A 519 -0.41 25.90 8.29
CA TRP A 519 -0.82 26.27 6.95
C TRP A 519 0.41 26.38 6.05
N ILE A 520 0.46 25.53 5.04
CA ILE A 520 1.56 25.42 4.10
C ILE A 520 1.14 26.08 2.79
N ARG A 521 1.96 26.96 2.22
CA ARG A 521 1.72 27.62 0.94
C ARG A 521 3.01 27.79 0.14
N TRP A 522 2.87 27.91 -1.17
CA TRP A 522 4.00 28.19 -2.06
C TRP A 522 3.55 28.94 -3.32
N GLN A 523 4.53 29.51 -4.03
CA GLN A 523 4.30 30.06 -5.36
C GLN A 523 4.03 28.90 -6.34
N PRO A 524 2.94 28.95 -7.13
CA PRO A 524 2.71 27.98 -8.20
C PRO A 524 3.88 27.95 -9.20
N VAL A 525 4.27 26.76 -9.61
CA VAL A 525 5.22 26.51 -10.70
C VAL A 525 4.41 26.22 -11.98
N ASP A 526 4.55 27.07 -13.00
CA ASP A 526 3.66 27.11 -14.18
C ASP A 526 3.46 25.77 -14.89
N ASN A 527 4.50 24.94 -14.97
CA ASN A 527 4.47 23.63 -15.64
C ASN A 527 4.40 22.44 -14.67
N ALA A 528 4.06 22.65 -13.40
CA ALA A 528 3.84 21.58 -12.43
C ALA A 528 2.38 21.13 -12.41
N ILE A 529 2.16 19.82 -12.26
CA ILE A 529 0.81 19.24 -12.06
C ILE A 529 0.53 18.95 -10.58
N GLY A 530 1.59 18.84 -9.78
CA GLY A 530 1.51 18.58 -8.35
C GLY A 530 2.83 18.83 -7.64
N TYR A 531 2.80 18.62 -6.33
CA TYR A 531 3.90 18.86 -5.40
C TYR A 531 3.98 17.73 -4.38
N THR A 532 5.18 17.45 -3.90
CA THR A 532 5.43 16.53 -2.78
C THR A 532 6.10 17.30 -1.65
N ILE A 533 5.40 17.42 -0.53
CA ILE A 533 5.88 18.07 0.70
C ILE A 533 6.43 16.97 1.60
N TYR A 534 7.70 17.05 1.97
CA TYR A 534 8.36 16.17 2.92
C TYR A 534 8.38 16.81 4.30
N MET A 535 8.26 16.00 5.35
CA MET A 535 8.29 16.45 6.73
C MET A 535 8.90 15.45 7.70
N GLY A 536 9.40 15.96 8.81
CA GLY A 536 9.91 15.17 9.92
C GLY A 536 10.32 16.03 11.11
N VAL A 537 10.94 15.39 12.10
CA VAL A 537 11.32 16.01 13.38
C VAL A 537 12.80 16.36 13.47
N ALA A 538 13.55 16.15 12.39
CA ALA A 538 14.96 16.51 12.23
C ALA A 538 15.26 16.83 10.75
N PRO A 539 16.26 17.66 10.44
CA PRO A 539 16.54 18.10 9.06
C PRO A 539 17.00 16.97 8.13
N ASP A 540 17.52 15.88 8.69
CA ASP A 540 18.00 14.68 7.98
C ASP A 540 17.00 13.50 8.06
N LYS A 541 15.82 13.67 8.68
CA LYS A 541 14.81 12.62 8.91
C LYS A 541 13.45 13.00 8.37
N LEU A 542 13.38 13.37 7.09
CA LEU A 542 12.14 13.77 6.40
C LEU A 542 11.43 12.57 5.75
N TYR A 543 11.10 11.53 6.53
CA TYR A 543 10.57 10.28 5.97
C TYR A 543 9.09 10.37 5.57
N ASN A 544 8.32 11.23 6.23
CA ASN A 544 6.92 11.45 5.92
C ASN A 544 6.75 12.43 4.76
N ASN A 545 5.68 12.25 3.97
CA ASN A 545 5.40 13.11 2.83
C ASN A 545 3.90 13.26 2.54
N ILE A 546 3.56 14.31 1.79
CA ILE A 546 2.21 14.61 1.33
C ILE A 546 2.28 14.98 -0.15
N MET A 547 1.64 14.18 -1.00
CA MET A 547 1.46 14.51 -2.42
C MET A 547 0.17 15.30 -2.63
N VAL A 548 0.28 16.44 -3.31
CA VAL A 548 -0.81 17.39 -3.56
C VAL A 548 -0.89 17.69 -5.06
N TYR A 549 -2.08 17.52 -5.65
CA TYR A 549 -2.34 17.81 -7.06
C TYR A 549 -3.14 19.10 -7.24
N GLY A 550 -2.79 19.91 -8.25
CA GLY A 550 -3.60 21.07 -8.67
C GLY A 550 -3.87 22.15 -7.62
N LYS A 551 -3.10 22.17 -6.52
CA LYS A 551 -3.19 23.15 -5.43
C LYS A 551 -1.81 23.71 -5.10
N ASN A 552 -1.79 24.88 -4.46
CA ASN A 552 -0.58 25.53 -3.95
C ASN A 552 -0.65 25.82 -2.45
N GLU A 553 -1.53 25.11 -1.75
CA GLU A 553 -1.66 25.16 -0.30
C GLU A 553 -2.04 23.80 0.28
N TYR A 554 -1.73 23.60 1.57
CA TYR A 554 -2.15 22.44 2.34
C TYR A 554 -2.29 22.82 3.82
N PHE A 555 -3.33 22.32 4.49
CA PHE A 555 -3.51 22.48 5.94
C PHE A 555 -3.14 21.17 6.63
N PHE A 556 -1.99 21.17 7.34
CA PHE A 556 -1.43 19.98 7.97
C PHE A 556 -1.68 19.98 9.47
N ASN A 557 -2.29 18.92 9.97
CA ASN A 557 -2.74 18.76 11.35
C ASN A 557 -2.02 17.63 12.10
N GLY A 558 -1.01 17.03 11.49
CA GLY A 558 -0.36 15.81 12.00
C GLY A 558 0.89 16.06 12.84
N MET A 559 1.19 17.30 13.27
CA MET A 559 2.44 17.59 13.98
C MET A 559 2.36 17.25 15.46
N GLU A 560 3.49 16.89 16.05
CA GLU A 560 3.75 16.92 17.50
C GLU A 560 3.68 18.35 18.04
N LYS A 561 2.99 18.57 19.16
CA LYS A 561 2.84 19.89 19.78
C LYS A 561 4.17 20.44 20.32
N SER A 562 5.00 19.58 20.91
CA SER A 562 6.23 19.96 21.63
C SER A 562 7.52 19.87 20.83
N LEU A 563 7.50 19.29 19.62
CA LEU A 563 8.69 19.16 18.78
C LEU A 563 8.75 20.22 17.67
N PRO A 564 9.95 20.69 17.29
CA PRO A 564 10.12 21.39 16.02
C PRO A 564 9.86 20.42 14.85
N TYR A 565 9.40 20.96 13.74
CA TYR A 565 9.24 20.24 12.48
C TYR A 565 10.14 20.82 11.41
N TYR A 566 10.52 19.96 10.47
CA TYR A 566 11.31 20.31 9.31
C TYR A 566 10.52 19.99 8.07
N PHE A 567 10.55 20.89 7.09
CA PHE A 567 9.82 20.73 5.83
C PHE A 567 10.70 20.98 4.63
N GLN A 568 10.37 20.30 3.54
CA GLN A 568 10.96 20.48 2.22
C GLN A 568 9.89 20.22 1.16
N ILE A 569 9.99 20.83 -0.01
CA ILE A 569 9.01 20.61 -1.08
C ILE A 569 9.72 20.44 -2.43
N GLU A 570 9.16 19.62 -3.30
CA GLU A 570 9.48 19.56 -4.73
C GLU A 570 8.20 19.63 -5.55
N SER A 571 8.33 20.09 -6.80
CA SER A 571 7.25 20.05 -7.77
C SER A 571 7.47 18.91 -8.76
N PHE A 572 6.39 18.42 -9.37
CA PHE A 572 6.49 17.38 -10.39
C PHE A 572 5.50 17.60 -11.55
N ASN A 573 5.85 17.03 -12.70
CA ASN A 573 5.00 16.97 -13.90
C ASN A 573 5.25 15.66 -14.67
N GLU A 574 4.67 15.53 -15.85
CA GLU A 574 4.76 14.36 -16.73
C GLU A 574 6.21 14.03 -17.17
N ASN A 575 7.15 14.96 -17.00
CA ASN A 575 8.54 14.85 -17.44
C ASN A 575 9.49 14.52 -16.27
N GLY A 576 9.11 14.82 -15.03
CA GLY A 576 9.86 14.44 -13.84
C GLY A 576 9.60 15.33 -12.63
N ILE A 577 10.52 15.25 -11.68
CA ILE A 577 10.53 15.97 -10.41
C ILE A 577 11.57 17.10 -10.45
N SER A 578 11.28 18.24 -9.82
CA SER A 578 12.22 19.34 -9.65
C SER A 578 13.30 19.01 -8.62
N GLU A 579 14.28 19.90 -8.45
CA GLU A 579 15.07 19.92 -7.23
C GLU A 579 14.17 20.25 -6.03
N ARG A 580 14.54 19.70 -4.87
CA ARG A 580 13.89 20.02 -3.61
C ARG A 580 14.37 21.37 -3.10
N THR A 581 13.48 22.13 -2.46
CA THR A 581 13.85 23.36 -1.77
C THR A 581 14.87 23.12 -0.66
N LYS A 582 15.43 24.17 -0.06
CA LYS A 582 16.12 24.03 1.22
C LYS A 582 15.16 23.53 2.30
N VAL A 583 15.69 22.79 3.26
CA VAL A 583 14.94 22.38 4.46
C VAL A 583 14.68 23.61 5.32
N ILE A 584 13.43 23.79 5.75
CA ILE A 584 13.02 24.85 6.67
C ILE A 584 12.67 24.24 8.04
N GLU A 585 13.15 24.86 9.12
CA GLU A 585 12.73 24.53 10.49
C GLU A 585 11.53 25.38 10.87
N VAL A 586 10.55 24.76 11.52
CA VAL A 586 9.32 25.38 12.02
C VAL A 586 9.18 25.00 13.48
N LYS A 587 9.25 26.00 14.38
CA LYS A 587 9.26 25.78 15.83
C LYS A 587 7.87 25.73 16.40
#